data_AF-A0A380MSA2-F1
#
_entry.id   AF-A0A380MSA2-F1
#
_cell.length_a   1.000
_cell.length_b   1.000
_cell.length_c   1.000
_cell.angle_alpha   90.00
_cell.angle_beta   90.00
_cell.angle_gamma   90.00
#
_symmetry.space_group_name_H-M   'P 1'
#
loop_
_entity.id
_entity.type
_entity.pdbx_description
1 polymer ?
#
loop_
_entity_poly.entity_id
_entity_poly.type
_entity_poly.pdbx_seq_one_letter_code
_entity_poly.pdbx_strand_id
1 'polypeptide(L)'
;MQLGHAYYSKERNENYSMSDPIYIEKLEFIALKDNAEKVKDFNTDKPIYVATSRGSPVEKILDEVIKTYPNLHKTETALPFLGFKSLFTKEADLLFNTQATLDTYQRNYPQYDYIQIPIGKEYQQTMSLHIMARNDDKGKMLTKHINNGLKKQKDNGTYQRLLDKYHLR
;
A
#
# COMPACT_ATOMS: atom_id res chain seq x y z
N MET A 1 -2.04 -4.92 -27.75
CA MET A 1 -2.83 -5.40 -26.59
C MET A 1 -2.19 -4.78 -25.36
N GLN A 2 -2.88 -3.90 -24.63
CA GLN A 2 -2.30 -3.22 -23.46
C GLN A 2 -2.80 -3.92 -22.21
N LEU A 3 -1.87 -4.47 -21.43
CA LEU A 3 -2.09 -5.04 -20.12
C LEU A 3 -1.46 -4.11 -19.10
N GLY A 4 -2.20 -3.77 -18.05
CA GLY A 4 -1.71 -3.00 -16.92
C GLY A 4 -2.04 -3.70 -15.62
N HIS A 5 -1.49 -3.20 -14.52
CA HIS A 5 -1.95 -3.52 -13.19
C HIS A 5 -2.33 -2.23 -12.48
N ALA A 6 -3.38 -2.28 -11.66
CA ALA A 6 -3.72 -1.17 -10.79
C ALA A 6 -4.50 -1.66 -9.58
N TYR A 7 -4.47 -0.85 -8.53
CA TYR A 7 -5.39 -1.01 -7.42
C TYR A 7 -6.84 -0.78 -7.88
N TYR A 8 -7.74 -1.58 -7.33
CA TYR A 8 -9.16 -1.48 -7.59
C TYR A 8 -9.68 -0.07 -7.30
N SER A 9 -10.53 0.42 -8.20
CA SER A 9 -11.47 1.51 -7.91
C SER A 9 -12.75 1.24 -8.67
N LYS A 10 -13.88 1.75 -8.15
CA LYS A 10 -15.18 1.61 -8.83
C LYS A 10 -15.12 2.16 -10.26
N GLU A 11 -14.54 3.35 -10.41
CA GLU A 11 -14.32 4.01 -11.71
C GLU A 11 -13.50 3.14 -12.68
N ARG A 12 -12.42 2.49 -12.21
CA ARG A 12 -11.62 1.61 -13.08
C ARG A 12 -12.39 0.35 -13.46
N ASN A 13 -13.14 -0.22 -12.53
CA ASN A 13 -13.93 -1.42 -12.80
C ASN A 13 -15.09 -1.18 -13.80
N GLU A 14 -15.59 0.05 -13.87
CA GLU A 14 -16.58 0.46 -14.88
C GLU A 14 -15.94 0.63 -16.27
N ASN A 15 -14.70 1.14 -16.32
CA ASN A 15 -14.00 1.46 -17.57
C ASN A 15 -13.11 0.34 -18.13
N TYR A 16 -12.75 -0.65 -17.32
CA TYR A 16 -11.81 -1.71 -17.67
C TYR A 16 -12.32 -3.09 -17.23
N SER A 17 -11.89 -4.13 -17.93
CA SER A 17 -12.09 -5.50 -17.44
C SER A 17 -10.97 -5.82 -16.45
N MET A 18 -11.32 -5.98 -15.17
CA MET A 18 -10.37 -6.29 -14.10
C MET A 18 -10.39 -7.78 -13.77
N SER A 19 -9.21 -8.38 -13.55
CA SER A 19 -9.07 -9.76 -13.09
C SER A 19 -9.62 -9.94 -11.67
N ASP A 20 -9.65 -11.18 -11.19
CA ASP A 20 -9.70 -11.42 -9.75
C ASP A 20 -8.47 -10.78 -9.08
N PRO A 21 -8.54 -10.43 -7.77
CA PRO A 21 -7.40 -9.88 -7.05
C PRO A 21 -6.17 -10.80 -7.16
N ILE A 22 -5.08 -10.25 -7.69
CA ILE A 22 -3.79 -10.94 -7.75
C ILE A 22 -2.97 -10.76 -6.48
N TYR A 23 -3.25 -9.73 -5.70
CA TYR A 23 -2.64 -9.50 -4.39
C TYR A 23 -3.54 -8.57 -3.56
N ILE A 24 -3.47 -8.68 -2.24
CA ILE A 24 -4.18 -7.79 -1.31
C ILE A 24 -3.12 -7.12 -0.46
N GLU A 25 -3.04 -5.80 -0.57
CA GLU A 25 -2.18 -4.96 0.24
C GLU A 25 -2.92 -4.53 1.51
N LYS A 26 -2.17 -4.51 2.62
CA LYS A 26 -2.55 -3.80 3.83
C LYS A 26 -1.84 -2.46 3.86
N LEU A 27 -2.42 -1.51 4.58
CA LEU A 27 -1.82 -0.21 4.81
C LEU A 27 -1.36 -0.11 6.25
N GLU A 28 -0.16 0.41 6.42
CA GLU A 28 0.49 0.53 7.71
C GLU A 28 1.30 1.81 7.75
N PHE A 29 1.59 2.25 8.98
CA PHE A 29 2.60 3.27 9.21
C PHE A 29 3.90 2.59 9.60
N ILE A 30 5.03 3.17 9.19
CA ILE A 30 6.32 2.91 9.84
C ILE A 30 6.88 4.19 10.45
N ALA A 31 7.63 4.02 11.52
CA ALA A 31 8.44 5.06 12.14
C ALA A 31 9.85 4.52 12.40
N LEU A 32 10.81 5.42 12.60
CA LEU A 32 12.06 5.06 13.25
C LEU A 32 11.80 4.79 14.73
N LYS A 33 12.48 3.80 15.30
CA LYS A 33 12.27 3.34 16.68
C LYS A 33 12.56 4.41 17.73
N ASP A 34 13.47 5.34 17.46
CA ASP A 34 13.75 6.50 18.32
C ASP A 34 12.57 7.49 18.40
N ASN A 35 11.65 7.46 17.42
CA ASN A 35 10.41 8.22 17.43
C ASN A 35 9.22 7.46 18.03
N ALA A 36 9.38 6.20 18.46
CA ALA A 36 8.29 5.32 18.86
C ALA A 36 7.30 5.94 19.87
N GLU A 37 7.83 6.55 20.93
CA GLU A 37 7.01 7.15 21.99
C GLU A 37 6.20 8.35 21.50
N LYS A 38 6.70 9.11 20.51
CA LYS A 38 5.99 10.26 19.94
C LYS A 38 4.75 9.82 19.15
N VAL A 39 4.81 8.66 18.49
CA VAL A 39 3.84 8.26 17.46
C VAL A 39 2.96 7.07 17.86
N LYS A 40 3.05 6.62 19.11
CA LYS A 40 2.45 5.37 19.59
C LYS A 40 0.93 5.32 19.52
N ASP A 41 0.24 6.44 19.72
CA ASP A 41 -1.23 6.48 19.83
C ASP A 41 -1.90 7.63 19.05
N PHE A 42 -1.15 8.38 18.24
CA PHE A 42 -1.57 9.57 17.46
C PHE A 42 -2.28 10.69 18.26
N ASN A 43 -2.53 10.47 19.56
CA ASN A 43 -3.23 11.35 20.48
C ASN A 43 -2.24 12.15 21.35
N THR A 44 -1.15 12.60 20.73
CA THR A 44 -0.19 13.52 21.32
C THR A 44 -0.65 14.97 21.11
N ASP A 45 -0.26 15.87 21.99
CA ASP A 45 -0.39 17.32 21.86
C ASP A 45 0.56 17.94 20.81
N LYS A 46 1.53 17.17 20.30
CA LYS A 46 2.53 17.63 19.33
C LYS A 46 2.16 17.25 17.91
N PRO A 47 2.49 18.10 16.92
CA PRO A 47 2.37 17.74 15.51
C PRO A 47 3.17 16.48 15.17
N ILE A 48 2.52 15.55 14.45
CA ILE A 48 3.13 14.37 13.83
C ILE A 48 3.03 14.55 12.31
N TYR A 49 4.17 14.51 11.63
CA TYR A 49 4.22 14.62 10.18
C TYR A 49 4.25 13.24 9.53
N VAL A 50 3.32 12.98 8.61
CA VAL A 50 3.16 11.70 7.92
C VAL A 50 3.50 11.88 6.44
N ALA A 51 4.58 11.26 5.99
CA ALA A 51 4.91 11.19 4.58
C ALA A 51 3.98 10.22 3.83
N THR A 52 3.48 10.66 2.68
CA THR A 52 2.76 9.81 1.72
C THR A 52 3.07 10.23 0.28
N SER A 53 2.69 9.40 -0.69
CA SER A 53 2.86 9.71 -2.12
C SER A 53 1.65 10.43 -2.67
N ARG A 54 1.87 11.61 -3.26
CA ARG A 54 0.84 12.44 -3.87
C ARG A 54 0.14 11.70 -5.02
N GLY A 55 -1.18 11.80 -5.07
CA GLY A 55 -2.05 11.18 -6.07
C GLY A 55 -2.20 9.66 -5.90
N SER A 56 -1.62 9.06 -4.86
CA SER A 56 -1.73 7.61 -4.64
C SER A 56 -3.08 7.25 -3.99
N PRO A 57 -3.58 6.01 -4.15
CA PRO A 57 -4.75 5.57 -3.40
C PRO A 57 -4.53 5.57 -1.87
N VAL A 58 -3.28 5.39 -1.43
CA VAL A 58 -2.88 5.44 -0.02
C VAL A 58 -3.13 6.84 0.58
N GLU A 59 -2.85 7.89 -0.19
CA GLU A 59 -3.09 9.27 0.23
C GLU A 59 -4.55 9.53 0.60
N LYS A 60 -5.50 9.01 -0.19
CA LYS A 60 -6.93 9.20 0.07
C LYS A 60 -7.34 8.63 1.42
N ILE A 61 -6.75 7.51 1.80
CA ILE A 61 -7.01 6.86 3.09
C ILE A 61 -6.35 7.66 4.21
N LEU A 62 -5.14 8.19 3.99
CA LEU A 62 -4.51 9.09 4.97
C LEU A 62 -5.35 10.36 5.22
N ASP A 63 -5.96 10.93 4.17
CA ASP A 63 -6.84 12.08 4.31
C ASP A 63 -8.08 11.77 5.17
N GLU A 64 -8.54 10.51 5.21
CA GLU A 64 -9.60 10.06 6.13
C GLU A 64 -9.08 9.92 7.56
N VAL A 65 -7.88 9.36 7.75
CA VAL A 65 -7.25 9.20 9.07
C VAL A 65 -6.99 10.56 9.73
N ILE A 66 -6.45 11.53 8.98
CA ILE A 66 -6.11 12.87 9.50
C ILE A 66 -7.36 13.62 9.99
N LYS A 67 -8.53 13.38 9.40
CA LYS A 67 -9.79 13.98 9.90
C LYS A 67 -10.14 13.52 11.31
N THR A 68 -9.67 12.34 11.72
CA THR A 68 -9.92 11.78 13.04
C THR A 68 -8.81 12.12 14.03
N TYR A 69 -7.58 12.27 13.56
CA TYR A 69 -6.42 12.63 14.38
C TYR A 69 -5.89 14.01 13.98
N PRO A 70 -6.36 15.11 14.59
CA PRO A 70 -6.08 16.47 14.15
C PRO A 70 -4.60 16.89 14.27
N ASN A 71 -3.81 16.15 15.04
CA ASN A 71 -2.37 16.39 15.21
C ASN A 71 -1.52 15.66 14.16
N LEU A 72 -2.14 14.85 13.29
CA LEU A 72 -1.48 14.30 12.12
C LEU A 72 -1.50 15.32 10.97
N HIS A 73 -0.33 15.57 10.40
CA HIS A 73 -0.17 16.46 9.26
C HIS A 73 0.45 15.69 8.10
N LYS A 74 -0.13 15.81 6.92
CA LYS A 74 0.37 15.15 5.72
C LYS A 74 1.57 15.90 5.14
N THR A 75 2.62 15.16 4.82
CA THR A 75 3.74 15.61 3.98
C THR A 75 3.67 14.84 2.65
N GLU A 76 3.34 15.54 1.58
CA GLU A 76 3.21 14.94 0.25
C GLU A 76 4.57 14.84 -0.45
N THR A 77 4.85 13.66 -1.00
CA THR A 77 6.05 13.40 -1.80
C THR A 77 5.70 12.87 -3.18
N ALA A 78 6.56 13.13 -4.17
CA ALA A 78 6.32 12.68 -5.54
C ALA A 78 6.49 11.15 -5.70
N LEU A 79 7.32 10.53 -4.85
CA LEU A 79 7.63 9.10 -4.91
C LEU A 79 7.67 8.50 -3.50
N PRO A 80 7.22 7.24 -3.32
CA PRO A 80 7.27 6.56 -2.02
C PRO A 80 8.65 6.60 -1.35
N PHE A 81 9.71 6.50 -2.14
CA PHE A 81 11.08 6.50 -1.64
C PHE A 81 11.51 7.86 -1.05
N LEU A 82 10.96 8.97 -1.55
CA LEU A 82 11.23 10.28 -0.99
C LEU A 82 10.56 10.42 0.38
N GLY A 83 9.34 9.90 0.54
CA GLY A 83 8.68 9.83 1.85
C GLY A 83 9.41 8.92 2.84
N PHE A 84 10.02 7.84 2.36
CA PHE A 84 10.92 7.03 3.18
C PHE A 84 12.17 7.81 3.61
N LYS A 85 12.79 8.58 2.70
CA LYS A 85 13.95 9.42 3.02
C LYS A 85 13.65 10.48 4.08
N SER A 86 12.45 11.06 4.08
CA SER A 86 12.06 12.10 5.05
C SER A 86 12.05 11.62 6.50
N LEU A 87 11.96 10.30 6.75
CA LEU A 87 12.10 9.75 8.10
C LEU A 87 13.48 10.02 8.69
N PHE A 88 14.54 9.94 7.86
CA PHE A 88 15.92 10.08 8.32
C PHE A 88 16.35 11.55 8.44
N THR A 89 15.78 12.43 7.62
CA THR A 89 16.00 13.87 7.72
C THR A 89 15.13 14.53 8.78
N LYS A 90 14.26 13.75 9.45
CA LYS A 90 13.28 14.22 10.45
C LYS A 90 12.28 15.24 9.91
N GLU A 91 12.06 15.24 8.59
CA GLU A 91 11.00 15.99 7.92
C GLU A 91 9.64 15.31 8.08
N ALA A 92 9.64 13.99 8.31
CA ALA A 92 8.47 13.20 8.65
C ALA A 92 8.77 12.32 9.86
N ASP A 93 7.75 12.13 10.70
CA ASP A 93 7.78 11.21 11.84
C ASP A 93 7.33 9.80 11.42
N LEU A 94 6.40 9.74 10.47
CA LEU A 94 5.77 8.52 9.96
C LEU A 94 5.84 8.47 8.44
N LEU A 95 5.91 7.26 7.90
CA LEU A 95 5.62 6.97 6.49
C LEU A 95 4.38 6.09 6.43
N PHE A 96 3.39 6.50 5.66
CA PHE A 96 2.19 5.71 5.39
C PHE A 96 2.24 5.11 4.00
N ASN A 97 2.22 3.77 3.91
CA ASN A 97 2.31 3.07 2.64
C ASN A 97 1.70 1.65 2.70
N THR A 98 1.77 0.94 1.58
CA THR A 98 1.43 -0.48 1.53
C THR A 98 2.47 -1.32 2.25
N GLN A 99 2.02 -2.39 2.92
CA GLN A 99 2.87 -3.31 3.65
C GLN A 99 4.04 -3.82 2.78
N ALA A 100 3.78 -4.22 1.53
CA ALA A 100 4.84 -4.69 0.64
C ALA A 100 5.93 -3.64 0.36
N THR A 101 5.54 -2.36 0.26
CA THR A 101 6.48 -1.25 0.07
C THR A 101 7.33 -1.05 1.31
N LEU A 102 6.71 -1.10 2.49
CA LEU A 102 7.37 -0.94 3.79
C LEU A 102 8.34 -2.09 4.06
N ASP A 103 7.92 -3.33 3.83
CA ASP A 103 8.74 -4.54 3.95
C ASP A 103 9.95 -4.50 3.00
N THR A 104 9.78 -3.90 1.81
CA THR A 104 10.88 -3.70 0.86
C THR A 104 11.91 -2.70 1.41
N TYR A 105 11.47 -1.60 2.02
CA TYR A 105 12.39 -0.65 2.63
C TYR A 105 13.12 -1.23 3.84
N GLN A 106 12.43 -1.92 4.75
CA GLN A 106 13.05 -2.54 5.91
C GLN A 106 14.13 -3.56 5.52
N ARG A 107 13.88 -4.36 4.46
CA ARG A 107 14.87 -5.32 3.93
C ARG A 107 16.08 -4.66 3.27
N ASN A 108 15.85 -3.60 2.50
CA ASN A 108 16.91 -2.93 1.76
C ASN A 108 17.73 -1.98 2.63
N TYR A 109 17.20 -1.57 3.79
CA TYR A 109 17.85 -0.65 4.72
C TYR A 109 17.85 -1.20 6.17
N PRO A 110 18.40 -2.40 6.41
CA PRO A 110 18.31 -3.09 7.70
C PRO A 110 19.14 -2.44 8.81
N GLN A 111 20.00 -1.48 8.48
CA GLN A 111 20.80 -0.73 9.45
C GLN A 111 19.98 0.22 10.33
N TYR A 112 18.70 0.44 9.99
CA TYR A 112 17.81 1.29 10.78
C TYR A 112 16.78 0.45 11.51
N ASP A 113 16.50 0.84 12.75
CA ASP A 113 15.46 0.23 13.56
C ASP A 113 14.11 0.87 13.25
N TYR A 114 13.19 0.07 12.76
CA TYR A 114 11.83 0.49 12.44
C TYR A 114 10.83 -0.10 13.43
N ILE A 115 9.72 0.61 13.61
CA ILE A 115 8.50 0.05 14.18
C ILE A 115 7.37 0.15 13.16
N GLN A 116 6.52 -0.85 13.13
CA GLN A 116 5.24 -0.79 12.42
C GLN A 116 4.17 -0.33 13.41
N ILE A 117 3.34 0.62 12.97
CA ILE A 117 2.24 1.13 13.76
C ILE A 117 0.97 0.79 12.97
N PRO A 118 0.13 -0.12 13.51
CA PRO A 118 -1.08 -0.54 12.84
C PRO A 118 -2.04 0.65 12.76
N ILE A 119 -2.71 0.75 11.62
CA ILE A 119 -3.82 1.67 11.46
C ILE A 119 -5.06 1.12 12.20
N GLY A 120 -5.86 2.02 12.79
CA GLY A 120 -7.14 1.67 13.41
C GLY A 120 -7.99 0.80 12.49
N LYS A 121 -8.70 -0.19 13.06
CA LYS A 121 -9.46 -1.21 12.29
C LYS A 121 -10.48 -0.59 11.34
N GLU A 122 -11.03 0.55 11.71
CA GLU A 122 -11.98 1.35 10.94
C GLU A 122 -11.38 1.93 9.65
N TYR A 123 -10.05 2.10 9.58
CA TYR A 123 -9.33 2.53 8.37
C TYR A 123 -8.48 1.41 7.77
N GLN A 124 -8.57 0.18 8.29
CA GLN A 124 -7.97 -1.00 7.66
C GLN A 124 -8.72 -1.32 6.37
N GLN A 125 -8.43 -0.54 5.33
CA GLN A 125 -8.88 -0.83 3.98
C GLN A 125 -7.87 -1.75 3.32
N THR A 126 -8.35 -2.89 2.83
CA THR A 126 -7.57 -3.77 1.98
C THR A 126 -7.55 -3.22 0.56
N MET A 127 -6.36 -2.95 0.03
CA MET A 127 -6.20 -2.54 -1.37
C MET A 127 -5.93 -3.77 -2.23
N SER A 128 -6.87 -4.13 -3.09
CA SER A 128 -6.68 -5.25 -4.01
C SER A 128 -5.99 -4.78 -5.29
N LEU A 129 -4.91 -5.47 -5.66
CA LEU A 129 -4.22 -5.28 -6.92
C LEU A 129 -4.84 -6.22 -7.98
N HIS A 130 -5.11 -5.68 -9.17
CA HIS A 130 -5.71 -6.42 -10.27
C HIS A 130 -4.91 -6.23 -11.54
N ILE A 131 -4.99 -7.22 -12.45
CA ILE A 131 -4.62 -7.04 -13.85
C ILE A 131 -5.79 -6.39 -14.58
N MET A 132 -5.50 -5.39 -15.41
CA MET A 132 -6.46 -4.64 -16.19
C MET A 132 -6.29 -4.91 -17.67
N ALA A 133 -7.42 -5.13 -18.34
CA ALA A 133 -7.54 -5.16 -19.79
C ALA A 133 -8.63 -4.18 -20.25
N ARG A 134 -8.67 -3.88 -21.55
CA ARG A 134 -9.74 -3.05 -22.15
C ARG A 134 -11.12 -3.65 -21.84
N ASN A 135 -12.13 -2.80 -21.64
CA ASN A 135 -13.51 -3.26 -21.47
C ASN A 135 -14.19 -3.55 -22.82
N ASP A 136 -13.62 -4.49 -23.57
CA ASP A 136 -14.17 -5.05 -24.81
C ASP A 136 -14.17 -6.58 -24.75
N ASP A 137 -14.76 -7.26 -25.73
CA ASP A 137 -14.90 -8.72 -25.70
C ASP A 137 -13.55 -9.45 -25.61
N LYS A 138 -12.53 -8.92 -26.29
CA LYS A 138 -11.17 -9.48 -26.25
C LYS A 138 -10.56 -9.32 -24.86
N GLY A 139 -10.71 -8.14 -24.25
CA GLY A 139 -10.25 -7.87 -22.90
C GLY A 139 -10.96 -8.73 -21.86
N LYS A 140 -12.29 -8.89 -21.97
CA LYS A 140 -13.07 -9.78 -21.10
C LYS A 140 -12.63 -11.25 -21.22
N MET A 141 -12.39 -11.74 -22.44
CA MET A 141 -11.84 -13.09 -22.66
C MET A 141 -10.45 -13.23 -22.03
N LEU A 142 -9.58 -12.24 -22.20
CA LEU A 142 -8.24 -12.22 -21.62
C LEU A 142 -8.30 -12.25 -20.08
N THR A 143 -9.14 -11.42 -19.48
CA THR A 143 -9.38 -11.41 -18.03
C THR A 143 -9.85 -12.77 -17.53
N LYS A 144 -10.76 -13.43 -18.24
CA LYS A 144 -11.21 -14.80 -17.90
C LYS A 144 -10.06 -15.81 -17.95
N HIS A 145 -9.17 -15.73 -18.95
CA HIS A 145 -7.99 -16.57 -19.02
C HIS A 145 -7.00 -16.30 -17.89
N ILE A 146 -6.79 -15.03 -17.52
CA ILE A 146 -5.97 -14.63 -16.38
C ILE A 146 -6.53 -15.24 -15.09
N ASN A 147 -7.84 -15.12 -14.84
CA ASN A 147 -8.48 -15.66 -13.63
C ASN A 147 -8.33 -17.19 -13.55
N ASN A 148 -8.53 -17.90 -14.67
CA ASN A 148 -8.31 -19.34 -14.74
C ASN A 148 -6.86 -19.72 -14.43
N GLY A 149 -5.90 -18.96 -14.96
CA GLY A 149 -4.48 -19.14 -14.67
C GLY A 149 -4.17 -18.91 -13.20
N LEU A 150 -4.64 -17.79 -12.63
CA LEU A 150 -4.45 -17.44 -11.23
C LEU A 150 -5.03 -18.52 -10.30
N LYS A 151 -6.24 -19.04 -10.61
CA LYS A 151 -6.84 -20.14 -9.86
C LYS A 151 -5.95 -21.38 -9.86
N LYS A 152 -5.45 -21.81 -11.03
CA LYS A 152 -4.53 -22.96 -11.12
C LYS A 152 -3.25 -22.76 -10.31
N GLN A 153 -2.69 -21.55 -10.30
CA GLN A 153 -1.48 -21.23 -9.52
C GLN A 153 -1.75 -21.21 -8.01
N LYS A 154 -2.96 -20.80 -7.59
CA LYS A 154 -3.39 -20.91 -6.19
C LYS A 154 -3.57 -22.37 -5.79
N ASP A 155 -4.27 -23.16 -6.61
CA ASP A 155 -4.56 -24.57 -6.34
C ASP A 155 -3.28 -25.44 -6.25
N ASN A 156 -2.23 -25.13 -7.03
CA ASN A 156 -0.98 -25.90 -7.04
C ASN A 156 0.13 -25.33 -6.12
N GLY A 157 -0.19 -24.32 -5.32
CA GLY A 157 0.72 -23.67 -4.38
C GLY A 157 1.82 -22.79 -4.99
N THR A 158 1.87 -22.63 -6.32
CA THR A 158 2.86 -21.75 -6.97
C THR A 158 2.65 -20.30 -6.57
N TYR A 159 1.40 -19.88 -6.42
CA TYR A 159 1.07 -18.53 -5.96
C TYR A 159 1.72 -18.25 -4.60
N GLN A 160 1.55 -19.14 -3.63
CA GLN A 160 2.16 -18.98 -2.31
C GLN A 160 3.70 -18.99 -2.37
N ARG A 161 4.30 -19.88 -3.17
CA ARG A 161 5.76 -19.88 -3.38
C ARG A 161 6.29 -18.57 -3.94
N LEU A 162 5.54 -17.92 -4.84
CA LEU A 162 5.92 -16.62 -5.39
C LEU A 162 5.80 -15.52 -4.32
N LEU A 163 4.72 -15.53 -3.54
CA LEU A 163 4.56 -14.62 -2.41
C LEU A 163 5.73 -14.73 -1.43
N ASP A 164 6.09 -15.94 -1.03
CA ASP A 164 7.23 -16.17 -0.13
C ASP A 164 8.57 -15.76 -0.76
N LYS A 165 8.79 -16.06 -2.04
CA LYS A 165 10.03 -15.69 -2.76
C LYS A 165 10.25 -14.19 -2.80
N TYR A 166 9.17 -13.40 -2.97
CA TYR A 166 9.24 -11.94 -3.03
C TYR A 166 8.95 -11.27 -1.68
N HIS A 167 8.68 -12.07 -0.64
CA HIS A 167 8.29 -11.67 0.71
C HIS A 167 7.09 -10.72 0.71
N LEU A 168 6.03 -11.16 0.05
CA LEU A 168 4.72 -10.52 0.00
C LEU A 168 3.77 -11.34 0.90
N ARG A 169 3.70 -11.04 2.19
CA ARG A 169 2.95 -11.84 3.20
C ARG A 169 1.82 -11.07 3.84
#